data_AF-A0A4S2TUE9-F1
#
_entry.id   AF-A0A4S2TUE9-F1
#
_cell.length_a   1.000
_cell.length_b   1.000
_cell.length_c   1.000
_cell.angle_alpha   90.00
_cell.angle_beta   90.00
_cell.angle_gamma   90.00
#
_symmetry.space_group_name_H-M   'P 1'
#
loop_
_entity.id
_entity.type
_entity.pdbx_description
1 polymer ?
#
loop_
_entity_poly.entity_id
_entity_poly.type
_entity_poly.pdbx_seq_one_letter_code
_entity_poly.pdbx_strand_id
1 'polypeptide(L)'
;MERLPDFVSLNGPDNVGKTTHLDRLAARRHAFQPLGAVHEHDPEPWARVAAGDYARWWFETSTTVELTEMLLVGHAKRAAAREPGRTGLLDRGLPMLLAVATATCVVKDGLTVGEAFKTVTEIAGSRATASETSVLLLASFDAERSYAITSAREGRPWTGIYPAYQKTLHAVLLHQASHGTYAAVVDCENRSLDDVHSAVLHHLGLTPLTDGSPR
;
A
#
# COMPACT_ATOMS: atom_id res chain seq x y z
N MET A 1 18.36 10.45 20.41
CA MET A 1 18.16 9.32 19.48
C MET A 1 16.80 9.49 18.82
N GLU A 2 16.74 9.59 17.49
CA GLU A 2 15.47 9.48 16.75
C GLU A 2 14.84 8.12 17.11
N ARG A 3 13.64 8.12 17.70
CA ARG A 3 12.90 6.88 17.94
C ARG A 3 12.18 6.52 16.65
N LEU A 4 12.71 5.52 15.95
CA LEU A 4 12.08 5.02 14.73
C LEU A 4 10.75 4.31 15.07
N PRO A 5 9.74 4.39 14.20
CA PRO A 5 8.52 3.61 14.35
C PRO A 5 8.82 2.12 14.18
N ASP A 6 7.92 1.27 14.70
CA ASP A 6 8.03 -0.18 14.49
C ASP A 6 7.86 -0.55 13.01
N PHE A 7 6.97 0.14 12.32
CA PHE A 7 6.69 -0.06 10.91
C PHE A 7 6.54 1.26 10.16
N VAL A 8 7.02 1.28 8.92
CA VAL A 8 6.76 2.32 7.92
C VAL A 8 6.11 1.65 6.72
N SER A 9 4.98 2.19 6.26
CA SER A 9 4.35 1.73 5.03
C SER A 9 4.25 2.82 3.99
N LEU A 10 4.63 2.47 2.75
CA LEU A 10 4.33 3.29 1.57
C LEU A 10 3.11 2.68 0.87
N ASN A 11 2.12 3.52 0.64
CA ASN A 11 0.79 3.16 0.15
C ASN A 11 0.49 3.96 -1.12
N GLY A 12 -0.50 3.52 -1.90
CA GLY A 12 -0.89 4.19 -3.14
C GLY A 12 -1.09 3.22 -4.31
N PRO A 13 -1.58 3.73 -5.45
CA PRO A 13 -1.91 2.92 -6.62
C PRO A 13 -0.67 2.22 -7.19
N ASP A 14 -0.91 1.26 -8.07
CA ASP A 14 0.17 0.55 -8.75
C ASP A 14 1.03 1.53 -9.57
N ASN A 15 2.32 1.22 -9.72
CA ASN A 15 3.27 2.04 -10.47
C ASN A 15 3.48 3.48 -9.98
N VAL A 16 3.13 3.80 -8.72
CA VAL A 16 3.41 5.12 -8.10
C VAL A 16 4.84 5.27 -7.55
N GLY A 17 5.65 4.19 -7.53
CA GLY A 17 7.06 4.23 -7.11
C GLY A 17 7.35 3.76 -5.67
N LYS A 18 6.38 3.13 -4.99
CA LYS A 18 6.52 2.65 -3.59
C LYS A 18 7.79 1.82 -3.37
N THR A 19 7.96 0.75 -4.15
CA THR A 19 9.09 -0.18 -4.02
C THR A 19 10.42 0.55 -4.12
N THR A 20 10.58 1.45 -5.11
CA THR A 20 11.81 2.24 -5.28
C THR A 20 12.13 3.11 -4.06
N HIS A 21 11.14 3.76 -3.45
CA HIS A 21 11.36 4.56 -2.25
C HIS A 21 11.67 3.70 -1.02
N LEU A 22 11.08 2.52 -0.90
CA LEU A 22 11.39 1.56 0.17
C LEU A 22 12.82 1.02 0.04
N ASP A 23 13.26 0.69 -1.17
CA ASP A 23 14.64 0.24 -1.42
C ASP A 23 15.65 1.33 -1.03
N ARG A 24 15.36 2.58 -1.37
CA ARG A 24 16.18 3.73 -0.95
C ARG A 24 16.19 3.93 0.57
N LEU A 25 15.05 3.74 1.25
CA LEU A 25 15.01 3.76 2.71
C LEU A 25 15.85 2.62 3.32
N ALA A 26 15.74 1.41 2.78
CA ALA A 26 16.50 0.25 3.25
C ALA A 26 18.01 0.44 3.09
N ALA A 27 18.45 0.99 1.95
CA ALA A 27 19.84 1.32 1.70
C ALA A 27 20.40 2.42 2.63
N ARG A 28 19.53 3.25 3.21
CA ARG A 28 19.92 4.40 4.04
C ARG A 28 20.41 4.00 5.44
N ARG A 29 19.79 2.99 6.07
CA ARG A 29 20.11 2.55 7.44
C ARG A 29 19.84 1.06 7.60
N HIS A 30 20.79 0.33 8.19
CA HIS A 30 20.64 -1.10 8.54
C HIS A 30 19.45 -1.41 9.47
N ALA A 31 19.00 -0.42 10.24
CA ALA A 31 17.83 -0.55 11.10
C ALA A 31 16.52 -0.78 10.32
N PHE A 32 16.46 -0.44 9.03
CA PHE A 32 15.32 -0.72 8.18
C PHE A 32 15.38 -2.14 7.61
N GLN A 33 14.24 -2.84 7.63
CA GLN A 33 14.08 -4.18 7.10
C GLN A 33 12.96 -4.19 6.05
N PRO A 34 13.27 -4.35 4.75
CA PRO A 34 12.27 -4.70 3.74
C PRO A 34 11.56 -5.99 4.13
N LEU A 35 10.23 -5.96 4.20
CA LEU A 35 9.41 -7.14 4.45
C LEU A 35 8.69 -7.64 3.19
N GLY A 36 8.99 -7.06 2.02
CA GLY A 36 8.46 -7.54 0.74
C GLY A 36 6.92 -7.53 0.64
N ALA A 37 6.41 -8.34 -0.29
CA ALA A 37 4.99 -8.41 -0.58
C ALA A 37 4.25 -9.32 0.42
N VAL A 38 2.97 -9.02 0.66
CA VAL A 38 2.15 -9.77 1.62
C VAL A 38 2.04 -11.27 1.30
N HIS A 39 2.08 -11.64 0.02
CA HIS A 39 1.94 -13.03 -0.42
C HIS A 39 3.16 -13.91 -0.14
N GLU A 40 4.33 -13.30 0.08
CA GLU A 40 5.57 -14.01 0.41
C GLU A 40 5.53 -14.60 1.83
N HIS A 41 4.68 -14.07 2.72
CA HIS A 41 4.59 -14.46 4.13
C HIS A 41 3.46 -15.43 4.45
N ASP A 42 2.60 -15.73 3.47
CA ASP A 42 1.58 -16.75 3.59
C ASP A 42 1.40 -17.56 2.29
N PRO A 43 2.47 -18.16 1.76
CA PRO A 43 2.52 -18.58 0.36
C PRO A 43 1.46 -19.62 -0.03
N GLU A 44 1.01 -20.47 0.90
CA GLU A 44 0.06 -21.53 0.59
C GLU A 44 -1.33 -21.03 0.15
N PRO A 45 -2.06 -20.19 0.92
CA PRO A 45 -3.26 -19.52 0.41
C PRO A 45 -3.07 -18.82 -0.92
N TRP A 46 -1.97 -18.07 -1.07
CA TRP A 46 -1.70 -17.30 -2.29
C TRP A 46 -1.45 -18.21 -3.50
N ALA A 47 -0.72 -19.30 -3.33
CA ALA A 47 -0.51 -20.30 -4.36
C ALA A 47 -1.81 -20.98 -4.79
N ARG A 48 -2.73 -21.27 -3.84
CA ARG A 48 -4.03 -21.87 -4.17
C ARG A 48 -4.88 -20.97 -5.07
N VAL A 49 -4.96 -19.68 -4.77
CA VAL A 49 -5.76 -18.74 -5.58
C VAL A 49 -5.07 -18.38 -6.90
N ALA A 50 -3.74 -18.40 -6.93
CA ALA A 50 -2.94 -18.16 -8.14
C ALA A 50 -2.92 -19.35 -9.12
N ALA A 51 -3.18 -20.58 -8.65
CA ALA A 51 -3.22 -21.77 -9.50
C ALA A 51 -4.41 -21.80 -10.47
N GLY A 52 -5.46 -21.01 -10.18
CA GLY A 52 -6.62 -20.83 -11.06
C GLY A 52 -6.56 -19.51 -11.84
N ASP A 53 -7.74 -19.02 -12.22
CA ASP A 53 -7.87 -17.66 -12.74
C ASP A 53 -7.87 -16.67 -11.56
N TYR A 54 -6.69 -16.17 -11.23
CA TYR A 54 -6.49 -15.26 -10.11
C TYR A 54 -7.32 -13.96 -10.24
N ALA A 55 -7.45 -13.42 -11.45
CA ALA A 55 -8.21 -12.19 -11.68
C ALA A 55 -9.70 -12.45 -11.44
N ARG A 56 -10.23 -13.55 -11.95
CA ARG A 56 -11.60 -13.98 -11.70
C ARG A 56 -11.84 -14.27 -10.22
N TRP A 57 -10.90 -14.93 -9.54
CA TRP A 57 -11.01 -15.13 -8.09
C TRP A 57 -11.12 -13.81 -7.35
N TRP A 58 -10.22 -12.87 -7.66
CA TRP A 58 -10.15 -11.58 -7.00
C TRP A 58 -11.40 -10.72 -7.21
N PHE A 59 -11.85 -10.59 -8.46
CA PHE A 59 -12.87 -9.63 -8.84
C PHE A 59 -14.29 -10.20 -8.96
N GLU A 60 -14.46 -11.53 -8.99
CA GLU A 60 -15.77 -12.14 -9.25
C GLU A 60 -16.14 -13.19 -8.20
N THR A 61 -15.27 -14.15 -7.90
CA THR A 61 -15.69 -15.36 -7.17
C THR A 61 -15.33 -15.39 -5.69
N SER A 62 -14.36 -14.59 -5.23
CA SER A 62 -14.06 -14.47 -3.80
C SER A 62 -15.17 -13.70 -3.08
N THR A 63 -15.45 -14.06 -1.84
CA THR A 63 -16.26 -13.22 -0.96
C THR A 63 -15.42 -12.08 -0.39
N THR A 64 -16.09 -10.99 0.03
CA THR A 64 -15.40 -9.86 0.67
C THR A 64 -14.76 -10.26 2.01
N VAL A 65 -15.35 -11.25 2.71
CA VAL A 65 -14.75 -11.86 3.90
C VAL A 65 -13.46 -12.59 3.55
N GLU A 66 -13.49 -13.53 2.59
CA GLU A 66 -12.31 -14.32 2.20
C GLU A 66 -11.13 -13.45 1.77
N LEU A 67 -11.38 -12.47 0.90
CA LEU A 67 -10.32 -11.56 0.44
C LEU A 67 -9.75 -10.73 1.59
N THR A 68 -10.61 -10.15 2.42
CA THR A 68 -10.17 -9.30 3.54
C THR A 68 -9.37 -10.12 4.55
N GLU A 69 -9.84 -11.32 4.92
CA GLU A 69 -9.14 -12.18 5.87
C GLU A 69 -7.79 -12.66 5.32
N MET A 70 -7.72 -13.03 4.04
CA MET A 70 -6.47 -13.43 3.41
C MET A 70 -5.42 -12.30 3.44
N LEU A 71 -5.84 -11.06 3.17
CA LEU A 71 -4.97 -9.89 3.26
C LEU A 71 -4.51 -9.62 4.70
N LEU A 72 -5.41 -9.73 5.68
CA LEU A 72 -5.12 -9.48 7.09
C LEU A 72 -4.19 -10.55 7.69
N VAL A 73 -4.42 -11.83 7.37
CA VAL A 73 -3.56 -12.93 7.84
C VAL A 73 -2.16 -12.80 7.23
N GLY A 74 -2.07 -12.53 5.93
CA GLY A 74 -0.78 -12.29 5.29
C GLY A 74 -0.06 -11.08 5.88
N HIS A 75 -0.79 -10.01 6.20
CA HIS A 75 -0.21 -8.83 6.84
C HIS A 75 0.32 -9.14 8.24
N ALA A 76 -0.43 -9.88 9.06
CA ALA A 76 -0.01 -10.26 10.40
C ALA A 76 1.25 -11.15 10.38
N LYS A 77 1.30 -12.13 9.47
CA LYS A 77 2.48 -12.98 9.26
C LYS A 77 3.69 -12.15 8.80
N ARG A 78 3.48 -11.22 7.85
CA ARG A 78 4.52 -10.29 7.41
C ARG A 78 5.04 -9.41 8.55
N ALA A 79 4.15 -8.88 9.40
CA ALA A 79 4.56 -8.08 10.55
C ALA A 79 5.36 -8.90 11.57
N ALA A 80 4.99 -10.16 11.79
CA ALA A 80 5.70 -11.08 12.69
C ALA A 80 7.11 -11.46 12.19
N ALA A 81 7.38 -11.35 10.88
CA ALA A 81 8.70 -11.61 10.30
C ALA A 81 9.73 -10.48 10.54
N ARG A 82 9.31 -9.36 11.13
CA ARG A 82 10.21 -8.26 11.52
C ARG A 82 11.14 -8.71 12.64
N GLU A 83 12.44 -8.52 12.45
CA GLU A 83 13.43 -8.79 13.49
C GLU A 83 13.31 -7.80 14.65
N PRO A 84 13.50 -8.23 15.91
CA PRO A 84 13.48 -7.35 17.07
C PRO A 84 14.45 -6.18 16.92
N GLY A 85 13.99 -4.96 17.22
CA GLY A 85 14.81 -3.74 17.16
C GLY A 85 14.98 -3.14 15.75
N ARG A 86 14.40 -3.74 14.70
CA ARG A 86 14.36 -3.17 13.35
C ARG A 86 13.04 -2.49 13.06
N THR A 87 13.03 -1.54 12.13
CA THR A 87 11.82 -0.95 11.57
C THR A 87 11.42 -1.71 10.32
N GLY A 88 10.22 -2.29 10.31
CA GLY A 88 9.67 -3.00 9.16
C GLY A 88 9.24 -2.04 8.06
N LEU A 89 9.73 -2.24 6.84
CA LEU A 89 9.35 -1.49 5.65
C LEU A 89 8.31 -2.30 4.85
N LEU A 90 7.12 -1.73 4.69
CA LEU A 90 5.98 -2.39 4.08
C LEU A 90 5.65 -1.75 2.72
N ASP A 91 5.80 -2.53 1.64
CA ASP A 91 5.18 -2.21 0.35
C ASP A 91 3.69 -2.54 0.46
N ARG A 92 2.87 -1.48 0.58
CA ARG A 92 1.44 -1.53 0.94
C ARG A 92 1.23 -2.01 2.38
N GLY A 93 1.04 -1.10 3.33
CA GLY A 93 0.70 -1.39 4.72
C GLY A 93 -0.76 -1.74 4.93
N LEU A 94 -1.19 -1.90 6.20
CA LEU A 94 -2.58 -2.22 6.52
C LEU A 94 -3.61 -1.28 5.86
N PRO A 95 -3.44 0.06 5.90
CA PRO A 95 -4.40 0.96 5.25
C PRO A 95 -4.63 0.66 3.77
N MET A 96 -3.55 0.34 3.05
CA MET A 96 -3.63 -0.02 1.62
C MET A 96 -4.32 -1.37 1.42
N LEU A 97 -4.08 -2.36 2.27
CA LEU A 97 -4.74 -3.66 2.16
C LEU A 97 -6.25 -3.54 2.41
N LEU A 98 -6.65 -2.71 3.38
CA LEU A 98 -8.07 -2.37 3.58
C LEU A 98 -8.64 -1.59 2.40
N ALA A 99 -7.88 -0.63 1.84
CA ALA A 99 -8.31 0.12 0.66
C ALA A 99 -8.55 -0.79 -0.55
N VAL A 100 -7.66 -1.77 -0.74
CA VAL A 100 -7.76 -2.81 -1.77
C VAL A 100 -9.00 -3.66 -1.56
N ALA A 101 -9.23 -4.18 -0.36
CA ALA A 101 -10.43 -4.96 -0.05
C ALA A 101 -11.72 -4.14 -0.28
N THR A 102 -11.73 -2.88 0.16
CA THR A 102 -12.85 -1.96 -0.04
C THR A 102 -13.10 -1.69 -1.51
N ALA A 103 -12.06 -1.38 -2.29
CA ALA A 103 -12.20 -1.10 -3.73
C ALA A 103 -12.67 -2.34 -4.50
N THR A 104 -12.17 -3.52 -4.15
CA THR A 104 -12.68 -4.78 -4.72
C THR A 104 -14.14 -5.01 -4.35
N CYS A 105 -14.53 -4.76 -3.10
CA CYS A 105 -15.91 -4.88 -2.65
C CYS A 105 -16.85 -3.91 -3.39
N VAL A 106 -16.46 -2.65 -3.61
CA VAL A 106 -17.24 -1.70 -4.44
C VAL A 106 -17.47 -2.24 -5.85
N VAL A 107 -16.40 -2.71 -6.50
CA VAL A 107 -16.45 -3.15 -7.89
C VAL A 107 -17.21 -4.48 -8.05
N LYS A 108 -16.99 -5.42 -7.14
CA LYS A 108 -17.56 -6.78 -7.18
C LYS A 108 -18.99 -6.82 -6.67
N ASP A 109 -19.26 -6.18 -5.53
CA ASP A 109 -20.54 -6.26 -4.83
C ASP A 109 -21.46 -5.06 -5.16
N GLY A 110 -20.99 -4.09 -5.94
CA GLY A 110 -21.77 -2.92 -6.37
C GLY A 110 -22.09 -1.92 -5.26
N LEU A 111 -21.34 -1.97 -4.15
CA LEU A 111 -21.56 -1.11 -2.99
C LEU A 111 -20.99 0.30 -3.21
N THR A 112 -21.50 1.29 -2.47
CA THR A 112 -20.82 2.59 -2.37
C THR A 112 -19.50 2.46 -1.59
N VAL A 113 -18.58 3.41 -1.78
CA VAL A 113 -17.31 3.46 -1.03
C VAL A 113 -17.54 3.42 0.49
N GLY A 114 -18.55 4.14 0.99
CA GLY A 114 -18.86 4.16 2.42
C GLY A 114 -19.36 2.82 2.96
N GLU A 115 -20.27 2.16 2.22
CA GLU A 115 -20.79 0.84 2.60
C GLU A 115 -19.71 -0.25 2.55
N ALA A 116 -18.89 -0.24 1.51
CA ALA A 116 -17.77 -1.17 1.38
C ALA A 116 -16.71 -0.93 2.46
N PHE A 117 -16.41 0.34 2.78
CA PHE A 117 -15.46 0.69 3.85
C PHE A 117 -15.95 0.21 5.21
N LYS A 118 -17.24 0.43 5.52
CA LYS A 118 -17.88 -0.07 6.74
C LYS A 118 -17.80 -1.59 6.82
N THR A 119 -18.22 -2.29 5.75
CA THR A 119 -18.18 -3.77 5.68
C THR A 119 -16.78 -4.32 5.93
N VAL A 120 -15.77 -3.79 5.24
CA VAL A 120 -14.37 -4.23 5.38
C VAL A 120 -13.83 -3.93 6.78
N THR A 121 -14.18 -2.79 7.37
CA THR A 121 -13.77 -2.42 8.73
C THR A 121 -14.42 -3.33 9.78
N GLU A 122 -15.69 -3.70 9.61
CA GLU A 122 -16.38 -4.66 10.48
C GLU A 122 -15.74 -6.05 10.41
N ILE A 123 -15.35 -6.51 9.21
CA ILE A 123 -14.61 -7.77 9.03
C ILE A 123 -13.22 -7.70 9.66
N ALA A 124 -12.51 -6.58 9.50
CA ALA A 124 -11.22 -6.37 10.12
C ALA A 124 -11.33 -6.42 11.66
N GLY A 125 -12.43 -5.89 12.21
CA GLY A 125 -12.77 -5.93 13.62
C GLY A 125 -11.73 -5.24 14.50
N SER A 126 -11.63 -5.68 15.75
CA SER A 126 -10.64 -5.16 16.71
C SER A 126 -9.30 -5.92 16.69
N ARG A 127 -8.95 -6.57 15.57
CA ARG A 127 -7.69 -7.33 15.48
C ARG A 127 -6.53 -6.42 15.84
N ALA A 128 -5.67 -6.88 16.76
CA ALA A 128 -4.50 -6.11 17.16
C ALA A 128 -3.55 -5.99 15.97
N THR A 129 -3.39 -4.77 15.47
CA THR A 129 -2.51 -4.46 14.35
C THR A 129 -1.27 -3.76 14.87
N ALA A 130 -0.12 -4.04 14.26
CA ALA A 130 1.08 -3.29 14.57
C ALA A 130 0.87 -1.81 14.22
N SER A 131 1.38 -0.91 15.05
CA SER A 131 1.34 0.52 14.74
C SER A 131 2.25 0.81 13.55
N GLU A 132 1.69 1.39 12.50
CA GLU A 132 2.42 1.78 11.29
C GLU A 132 2.45 3.30 11.14
N THR A 133 3.59 3.85 10.74
CA THR A 133 3.66 5.19 10.15
C THR A 133 3.40 5.07 8.65
N SER A 134 2.17 5.33 8.23
CA SER A 134 1.72 5.14 6.85
C SER A 134 1.79 6.43 6.04
N VAL A 135 2.49 6.39 4.92
CA VAL A 135 2.53 7.48 3.92
C VAL A 135 1.79 7.03 2.67
N LEU A 136 0.90 7.87 2.15
CA LEU A 136 0.21 7.66 0.89
C LEU A 136 0.94 8.43 -0.22
N LEU A 137 1.30 7.75 -1.30
CA LEU A 137 1.81 8.34 -2.53
C LEU A 137 0.67 8.37 -3.56
N LEU A 138 0.42 9.52 -4.15
CA LEU A 138 -0.56 9.68 -5.24
C LEU A 138 0.15 10.21 -6.48
N ALA A 139 -0.12 9.62 -7.64
CA ALA A 139 0.42 10.13 -8.90
C ALA A 139 -0.18 11.49 -9.31
N SER A 140 -1.41 11.76 -8.84
CA SER A 140 -2.14 13.02 -8.90
C SER A 140 -3.30 12.94 -7.90
N PHE A 141 -3.87 14.05 -7.44
CA PHE A 141 -5.13 14.03 -6.71
C PHE A 141 -6.34 13.73 -7.60
N ASP A 142 -6.24 14.01 -8.91
CA ASP A 142 -7.28 13.68 -9.88
C ASP A 142 -7.22 12.18 -10.26
N ALA A 143 -8.37 11.51 -10.24
CA ALA A 143 -8.44 10.07 -10.45
C ALA A 143 -8.08 9.65 -11.89
N GLU A 144 -8.55 10.39 -12.90
CA GLU A 144 -8.27 10.10 -14.30
C GLU A 144 -6.79 10.34 -14.61
N ARG A 145 -6.23 11.42 -14.07
CA ARG A 145 -4.83 11.80 -14.22
C ARG A 145 -3.91 10.83 -13.50
N SER A 146 -4.27 10.42 -12.28
CA SER A 146 -3.57 9.38 -11.52
C SER A 146 -3.53 8.07 -12.32
N TYR A 147 -4.69 7.60 -12.80
CA TYR A 147 -4.79 6.42 -13.66
C TYR A 147 -3.93 6.54 -14.93
N ALA A 148 -3.99 7.67 -15.64
CA ALA A 148 -3.24 7.87 -16.87
C ALA A 148 -1.73 7.78 -16.62
N ILE A 149 -1.22 8.41 -15.56
CA ILE A 149 0.19 8.37 -15.18
C ILE A 149 0.62 6.94 -14.81
N THR A 150 -0.15 6.25 -13.97
CA THR A 150 0.22 4.91 -13.50
C THR A 150 0.09 3.84 -14.58
N SER A 151 -0.92 3.95 -15.45
CA SER A 151 -1.11 3.05 -16.58
C SER A 151 -0.03 3.25 -17.66
N ALA A 152 0.39 4.48 -17.93
CA ALA A 152 1.49 4.73 -18.87
C ALA A 152 2.81 4.06 -18.43
N ARG A 153 3.06 4.01 -17.11
CA ARG A 153 4.24 3.36 -16.53
C ARG A 153 4.23 1.83 -16.60
N GLU A 154 3.05 1.20 -16.74
CA GLU A 154 2.93 -0.25 -16.94
C GLU A 154 3.52 -0.68 -18.30
N GLY A 155 3.59 0.23 -19.28
CA GLY A 155 4.05 -0.07 -20.64
C GLY A 155 3.03 -0.82 -21.50
N ARG A 156 1.84 -1.12 -20.96
CA ARG A 156 0.69 -1.69 -21.68
C ARG A 156 -0.63 -1.15 -21.08
N PRO A 157 -1.70 -1.01 -21.90
CA PRO A 157 -2.99 -0.60 -21.38
C PRO A 157 -3.55 -1.62 -20.39
N TRP A 158 -4.11 -1.12 -19.29
CA TRP A 158 -4.95 -1.91 -18.40
C TRP A 158 -6.30 -2.18 -19.07
N THR A 159 -6.80 -3.42 -18.96
CA THR A 159 -8.02 -3.88 -19.65
C THR A 159 -9.02 -4.51 -18.68
N GLY A 160 -10.23 -4.77 -19.17
CA GLY A 160 -11.29 -5.42 -18.39
C GLY A 160 -11.75 -4.55 -17.20
N ILE A 161 -11.89 -5.17 -16.05
CA ILE A 161 -12.39 -4.53 -14.82
C ILE A 161 -11.34 -3.64 -14.14
N TYR A 162 -10.06 -3.81 -14.49
CA TYR A 162 -8.95 -3.21 -13.77
C TYR A 162 -8.90 -1.68 -13.83
N PRO A 163 -9.25 -0.99 -14.94
CA PRO A 163 -9.38 0.47 -14.95
C PRO A 163 -10.44 1.01 -13.99
N ALA A 164 -11.62 0.37 -13.94
CA ALA A 164 -12.68 0.76 -13.01
C ALA A 164 -12.25 0.55 -11.56
N TYR A 165 -11.56 -0.56 -11.29
CA TYR A 165 -10.96 -0.84 -9.99
C TYR A 165 -9.91 0.18 -9.58
N GLN A 166 -8.98 0.58 -10.45
CA GLN A 166 -7.94 1.56 -10.10
C GLN A 166 -8.52 2.94 -9.79
N LYS A 167 -9.55 3.38 -10.54
CA LYS A 167 -10.27 4.64 -10.25
C LYS A 167 -11.05 4.56 -8.93
N THR A 168 -11.66 3.41 -8.66
CA THR A 168 -12.36 3.15 -7.39
C THR A 168 -11.39 3.14 -6.22
N LEU A 169 -10.26 2.45 -6.36
CA LEU A 169 -9.18 2.42 -5.37
C LEU A 169 -8.69 3.84 -5.08
N HIS A 170 -8.51 4.68 -6.11
CA HIS A 170 -8.17 6.09 -5.93
C HIS A 170 -9.18 6.83 -5.05
N ALA A 171 -10.47 6.67 -5.31
CA ALA A 171 -11.53 7.28 -4.49
C ALA A 171 -11.51 6.78 -3.04
N VAL A 172 -11.26 5.48 -2.82
CA VAL A 172 -11.10 4.89 -1.48
C VAL A 172 -9.88 5.47 -0.76
N LEU A 173 -8.74 5.62 -1.45
CA LEU A 173 -7.52 6.20 -0.87
C LEU A 173 -7.72 7.65 -0.45
N LEU A 174 -8.42 8.45 -1.27
CA LEU A 174 -8.79 9.83 -0.90
C LEU A 174 -9.77 9.87 0.27
N HIS A 175 -10.72 8.93 0.33
CA HIS A 175 -11.63 8.80 1.47
C HIS A 175 -10.88 8.46 2.75
N GLN A 176 -9.94 7.50 2.73
CA GLN A 176 -9.09 7.18 3.88
C GLN A 176 -8.23 8.37 4.30
N ALA A 177 -7.66 9.10 3.33
CA ALA A 177 -6.85 10.29 3.59
C ALA A 177 -7.66 11.42 4.26
N SER A 178 -8.89 11.69 3.81
CA SER A 178 -9.73 12.71 4.43
C SER A 178 -10.17 12.38 5.86
N HIS A 179 -10.09 11.09 6.24
CA HIS A 179 -10.35 10.61 7.61
C HIS A 179 -9.07 10.45 8.45
N GLY A 180 -7.93 10.97 7.99
CA GLY A 180 -6.68 10.99 8.76
C GLY A 180 -5.98 9.63 8.90
N THR A 181 -6.23 8.70 7.97
CA THR A 181 -5.64 7.34 8.02
C THR A 181 -4.12 7.36 7.83
N TYR A 182 -3.60 8.33 7.08
CA TYR A 182 -2.19 8.43 6.74
C TYR A 182 -1.51 9.54 7.52
N ALA A 183 -0.27 9.30 7.95
CA ALA A 183 0.58 10.32 8.56
C ALA A 183 0.95 11.43 7.56
N ALA A 184 0.99 11.08 6.26
CA ALA A 184 1.19 12.05 5.18
C ALA A 184 0.60 11.56 3.86
N VAL A 185 0.20 12.50 3.02
CA VAL A 185 -0.17 12.28 1.63
C VAL A 185 0.80 13.08 0.75
N VAL A 186 1.51 12.39 -0.13
CA VAL A 186 2.50 12.97 -1.03
C VAL A 186 1.95 12.92 -2.45
N ASP A 187 1.71 14.10 -3.01
CA ASP A 187 1.48 14.26 -4.43
C ASP A 187 2.80 14.11 -5.18
N CYS A 188 2.86 13.17 -6.11
CA CYS A 188 4.02 12.86 -6.93
C CYS A 188 3.92 13.53 -8.32
N GLU A 189 2.83 14.19 -8.66
CA GLU A 189 2.63 14.77 -9.99
C GLU A 189 3.72 15.80 -10.28
N ASN A 190 4.36 15.69 -11.46
CA ASN A 190 5.41 16.60 -11.93
C ASN A 190 6.64 16.73 -11.01
N ARG A 191 6.85 15.79 -10.10
CA ARG A 191 8.00 15.78 -9.20
C ARG A 191 9.02 14.74 -9.60
N SER A 192 10.29 15.07 -9.38
CA SER A 192 11.36 14.08 -9.56
C SER A 192 11.26 13.00 -8.48
N LEU A 193 11.88 11.85 -8.74
CA LEU A 193 11.96 10.77 -7.77
C LEU A 193 12.69 11.23 -6.49
N ASP A 194 13.70 12.09 -6.62
CA ASP A 194 14.45 12.63 -5.48
C ASP A 194 13.62 13.60 -4.64
N ASP A 195 12.77 14.43 -5.27
CA ASP A 195 11.85 15.33 -4.56
C ASP A 195 10.81 14.55 -3.77
N VAL A 196 10.23 13.51 -4.37
CA VAL A 196 9.26 12.63 -3.69
C VAL A 196 9.94 11.91 -2.54
N HIS A 197 11.14 11.37 -2.74
CA HIS A 197 11.88 10.68 -1.68
C HIS A 197 12.23 11.62 -0.52
N SER A 198 12.64 12.85 -0.82
CA SER A 198 12.93 13.86 0.19
C SER A 198 11.69 14.22 1.03
N ALA A 199 10.51 14.31 0.40
CA ALA A 199 9.26 14.49 1.14
C ALA A 199 8.90 13.28 2.01
N VAL A 200 9.11 12.05 1.52
CA VAL A 200 8.93 10.84 2.33
C VAL A 200 9.84 10.88 3.56
N LEU A 201 11.13 11.19 3.40
CA LEU A 201 12.06 11.31 4.52
C LEU A 201 11.61 12.37 5.54
N HIS A 202 11.22 13.55 5.06
CA HIS A 202 10.70 14.63 5.91
C HIS A 202 9.50 14.19 6.75
N HIS A 203 8.51 13.51 6.15
CA HIS A 203 7.33 13.03 6.86
C HIS A 203 7.61 11.90 7.85
N LEU A 204 8.68 11.14 7.62
CA LEU A 204 9.16 10.13 8.57
C LEU A 204 10.05 10.73 9.68
N GLY A 205 10.25 12.05 9.68
CA GLY A 205 11.15 12.72 10.62
C GLY A 205 12.61 12.33 10.44
N LEU A 206 12.98 11.85 9.23
CA LEU A 206 14.33 11.45 8.88
C LEU A 206 15.03 12.63 8.19
N THR A 207 16.16 13.04 8.74
CA THR A 207 17.05 14.00 8.05
C THR A 207 17.57 13.39 6.74
N PRO A 208 17.80 14.17 5.66
CA PRO A 208 18.53 13.72 4.47
C PRO A 208 19.96 13.28 4.82
N LEU A 209 20.57 12.37 4.04
CA LEU A 209 21.98 12.04 4.25
C LEU A 209 22.70 13.24 3.65
N THR A 210 23.34 14.06 4.47
CA THR A 210 24.32 15.00 3.93
C THR A 210 25.44 14.14 3.36
N ASP A 211 25.70 14.26 2.06
CA ASP A 211 26.83 13.59 1.40
C ASP A 211 28.13 13.96 2.12
N GLY A 212 28.52 13.11 3.07
CA GLY A 212 29.83 13.14 3.68
C GLY A 212 30.77 12.38 2.78
N SER A 213 31.25 13.02 1.71
CA SER A 213 32.45 12.54 1.03
C SER A 213 33.62 12.56 2.02
N PRO A 214 34.48 11.53 1.99
CA PRO A 214 35.89 11.74 1.83
C PRO A 214 36.31 11.34 0.42
N ARG A 215 37.20 12.15 -0.15
CA ARG A 215 37.99 11.81 -1.33
C ARG A 215 38.90 10.62 -1.04
#